data_AF-A0A8T3VFV1-F1
#
_entry.id   AF-A0A8T3VFV1-F1
#
_cell.length_a   1.000
_cell.length_b   1.000
_cell.length_c   1.000
_cell.angle_alpha   90.00
_cell.angle_beta   90.00
_cell.angle_gamma   90.00
#
_symmetry.space_group_name_H-M   'P 1'
#
loop_
_entity.id
_entity.type
_entity.pdbx_description
1 polymer ?
#
loop_
_entity_poly.entity_id
_entity_poly.type
_entity_poly.pdbx_seq_one_letter_code
_entity_poly.pdbx_strand_id
1 'polypeptide(L)'
;MDVYETIKNIRASCDIYAEPNLVATIIDENYFMGTNNIGEIEGYGITKEDSYEEKFMKILKEENIFINFGMLAFIPMINECDIYSVNDETIKLTQEEFEENSDEKEVFFGIMIEKNSANYIIGTIDLCNCKVESSFRPIENTNSNLYKKLEEIINERIIS
;
A
#
# COMPACT_ATOMS: atom_id res chain seq x y z
N MET A 1 -3.67 -15.66 -1.65
CA MET A 1 -3.98 -14.47 -2.46
C MET A 1 -3.51 -14.72 -3.87
N ASP A 2 -4.41 -14.59 -4.83
CA ASP A 2 -4.06 -14.42 -6.24
C ASP A 2 -3.60 -12.98 -6.44
N VAL A 3 -2.27 -12.79 -6.47
CA VAL A 3 -1.66 -11.45 -6.57
C VAL A 3 -2.05 -10.77 -7.88
N TYR A 4 -2.13 -11.52 -8.97
CA TYR A 4 -2.44 -10.98 -10.30
C TYR A 4 -3.86 -10.43 -10.33
N GLU A 5 -4.85 -11.24 -9.92
CA GLU A 5 -6.26 -10.81 -9.92
C GLU A 5 -6.51 -9.75 -8.83
N THR A 6 -5.78 -9.77 -7.72
CA THR A 6 -5.85 -8.70 -6.69
C THR A 6 -5.41 -7.35 -7.25
N ILE A 7 -4.25 -7.27 -7.92
CA ILE A 7 -3.77 -6.02 -8.52
C ILE A 7 -4.77 -5.51 -9.56
N LYS A 8 -5.25 -6.40 -10.42
CA LYS A 8 -6.26 -6.08 -11.44
C LYS A 8 -7.54 -5.52 -10.82
N ASN A 9 -8.03 -6.12 -9.74
CA ASN A 9 -9.22 -5.67 -9.00
C ASN A 9 -9.01 -4.28 -8.39
N ILE A 10 -7.85 -4.04 -7.77
CA ILE A 10 -7.52 -2.74 -7.15
C ILE A 10 -7.42 -1.64 -8.21
N ARG A 11 -6.80 -1.91 -9.35
CA ARG A 11 -6.72 -0.96 -10.47
C ARG A 11 -8.09 -0.62 -11.04
N ALA A 12 -8.97 -1.61 -11.14
CA ALA A 12 -10.34 -1.40 -11.61
C ALA A 12 -11.21 -0.59 -10.63
N SER A 13 -10.83 -0.53 -9.35
CA SER A 13 -11.54 0.17 -8.28
C SER A 13 -10.85 1.45 -7.82
N CYS A 14 -9.80 1.90 -8.52
CA CYS A 14 -9.13 3.17 -8.24
C CYS A 14 -10.10 4.35 -8.40
N ASP A 15 -9.99 5.31 -7.49
CA ASP A 15 -10.80 6.52 -7.42
C ASP A 15 -9.90 7.77 -7.51
N ILE A 16 -10.39 8.93 -7.06
CA ILE A 16 -9.66 10.19 -7.12
C ILE A 16 -8.39 10.22 -6.25
N TYR A 17 -8.24 9.29 -5.32
CA TYR A 17 -7.11 9.18 -4.39
C TYR A 17 -6.04 8.19 -4.87
N ALA A 18 -6.30 7.42 -5.93
CA ALA A 18 -5.38 6.43 -6.47
C ALA A 18 -5.26 6.50 -8.00
N GLU A 19 -4.05 6.79 -8.50
CA GLU A 19 -3.76 6.73 -9.93
C GLU A 19 -3.58 5.25 -10.37
N PRO A 20 -4.40 4.71 -11.30
CA PRO A 20 -4.37 3.28 -11.68
C PRO A 20 -3.02 2.76 -12.19
N ASN A 21 -2.13 3.65 -12.62
CA ASN A 21 -0.79 3.31 -13.12
C ASN A 21 0.31 3.45 -12.07
N LEU A 22 0.01 4.04 -10.91
CA LEU A 22 0.92 4.21 -9.77
C LEU A 22 0.45 3.43 -8.54
N VAL A 23 -0.49 2.50 -8.74
CA VAL A 23 -1.09 1.66 -7.68
C VAL A 23 -0.05 0.91 -6.89
N ALA A 24 1.05 0.51 -7.53
CA ALA A 24 2.06 -0.26 -6.85
C ALA A 24 3.49 0.22 -7.10
N THR A 25 4.32 0.01 -6.09
CA THR A 25 5.65 0.56 -5.94
C THR A 25 6.62 -0.53 -5.52
N ILE A 26 7.80 -0.56 -6.12
CA ILE A 26 8.88 -1.46 -5.67
C ILE A 26 9.33 -1.02 -4.29
N ILE A 27 9.52 -1.98 -3.38
CA ILE A 27 10.09 -1.78 -2.06
C ILE A 27 11.35 -2.64 -1.98
N ASP A 28 12.47 -2.05 -1.60
CA ASP A 28 13.72 -2.79 -1.45
C ASP A 28 13.74 -3.65 -0.18
N GLU A 29 14.81 -4.41 0.02
CA GLU A 29 14.97 -5.28 1.19
C GLU A 29 15.06 -4.52 2.53
N ASN A 30 15.41 -3.23 2.50
CA ASN A 30 15.50 -2.36 3.66
C ASN A 30 14.24 -1.49 3.84
N TYR A 31 13.15 -1.83 3.14
CA TYR A 31 11.87 -1.12 3.13
C TYR A 31 11.88 0.26 2.51
N PHE A 32 12.93 0.67 1.79
CA PHE A 32 12.91 1.94 1.07
C PHE A 32 12.13 1.84 -0.23
N MET A 33 11.48 2.94 -0.60
CA MET A 33 10.77 3.04 -1.85
C MET A 33 11.74 3.07 -3.03
N GLY A 34 11.50 2.16 -3.96
CA GLY A 34 12.06 2.22 -5.30
C GLY A 34 11.18 3.07 -6.22
N THR A 35 10.94 2.55 -7.42
CA THR A 35 10.10 3.22 -8.42
C THR A 35 8.65 2.73 -8.37
N ASN A 36 7.71 3.66 -8.58
CA ASN A 36 6.29 3.40 -8.82
C ASN A 36 5.90 3.58 -10.29
N ASN A 37 6.84 3.96 -11.17
CA ASN A 37 6.59 4.10 -12.60
C ASN A 37 6.81 2.77 -13.32
N ILE A 38 5.91 1.82 -13.04
CA ILE A 38 6.09 0.42 -13.44
C ILE A 38 5.91 0.26 -14.96
N GLY A 39 5.23 1.21 -15.60
CA GLY A 39 5.10 1.26 -17.05
C GLY A 39 6.44 1.37 -17.79
N GLU A 40 7.42 2.04 -17.18
CA GLU A 40 8.72 2.38 -17.78
C GLU A 40 9.88 1.50 -17.31
N ILE A 41 9.64 0.52 -16.43
CA ILE A 41 10.69 -0.35 -15.93
C ILE A 41 11.17 -1.30 -17.02
N GLU A 42 12.48 -1.35 -17.21
CA GLU A 42 13.18 -2.33 -18.02
C GLU A 42 13.88 -3.37 -17.10
N GLY A 43 14.10 -4.59 -17.58
CA GLY A 43 14.65 -5.69 -16.77
C GLY A 43 13.59 -6.69 -16.31
N TYR A 44 13.91 -7.57 -15.36
CA TYR A 44 12.99 -8.59 -14.79
C TYR A 44 12.34 -9.54 -15.82
N GLY A 45 12.86 -9.59 -17.05
CA GLY A 45 12.23 -10.30 -18.17
C GLY A 45 10.94 -9.63 -18.72
N ILE A 46 10.74 -8.34 -18.44
CA ILE A 46 9.62 -7.54 -18.95
C ILE A 46 9.78 -7.29 -20.46
N THR A 47 8.68 -7.40 -21.21
CA THR A 47 8.57 -7.06 -22.62
C THR A 47 7.52 -5.96 -22.83
N LYS A 48 7.44 -5.43 -24.05
CA LYS A 48 6.52 -4.33 -24.38
C LYS A 48 5.05 -4.79 -24.46
N GLU A 49 4.85 -6.08 -24.64
CA GLU A 49 3.55 -6.73 -24.77
C GLU A 49 2.94 -7.06 -23.41
N ASP A 50 3.75 -7.08 -22.34
CA ASP A 50 3.25 -7.39 -21.00
C ASP A 50 2.26 -6.33 -20.53
N SER A 51 1.13 -6.81 -19.99
CA SER A 51 0.19 -6.00 -19.23
C SER A 51 0.84 -5.42 -17.97
N TYR A 52 0.18 -4.46 -17.34
CA TYR A 52 0.65 -3.90 -16.07
C TYR A 52 0.81 -5.01 -15.03
N GLU A 53 -0.20 -5.86 -14.86
CA GLU A 53 -0.23 -6.98 -13.93
C GLU A 53 0.88 -7.99 -14.23
N GLU A 54 1.14 -8.30 -15.51
CA GLU A 54 2.24 -9.20 -15.90
C GLU A 54 3.61 -8.62 -15.52
N LYS A 55 3.81 -7.30 -15.68
CA LYS A 55 5.03 -6.63 -15.21
C LYS A 55 5.21 -6.77 -13.70
N PHE A 56 4.15 -6.57 -12.92
CA PHE A 56 4.18 -6.76 -11.47
C PHE A 56 4.55 -8.18 -11.08
N MET A 57 3.94 -9.19 -11.71
CA MET A 57 4.24 -10.59 -11.41
C MET A 57 5.67 -10.98 -11.75
N LYS A 58 6.31 -10.29 -12.70
CA LYS A 58 7.74 -10.47 -13.02
C LYS A 58 8.63 -9.80 -11.98
N ILE A 59 8.34 -8.56 -11.61
CA ILE A 59 9.07 -7.81 -10.58
C ILE A 59 9.00 -8.54 -9.24
N LEU A 60 7.82 -9.06 -8.86
CA LEU A 60 7.60 -9.72 -7.57
C LEU A 60 8.45 -10.98 -7.39
N LYS A 61 9.02 -11.54 -8.45
CA LYS A 61 9.95 -12.68 -8.32
C LYS A 61 11.27 -12.28 -7.68
N GLU A 62 11.63 -11.01 -7.77
CA GLU A 62 12.95 -10.49 -7.39
C GLU A 62 12.87 -9.40 -6.32
N GLU A 63 11.78 -8.63 -6.27
CA GLU A 63 11.60 -7.46 -5.39
C GLU A 63 10.28 -7.49 -4.61
N ASN A 64 10.26 -6.84 -3.44
CA ASN A 64 9.01 -6.64 -2.71
C ASN A 64 8.18 -5.55 -3.40
N ILE A 65 6.88 -5.59 -3.22
CA ILE A 65 5.97 -4.63 -3.86
C ILE A 65 4.95 -4.13 -2.86
N PHE A 66 4.84 -2.82 -2.73
CA PHE A 66 3.73 -2.18 -2.04
C PHE A 66 2.59 -1.89 -3.00
N ILE A 67 1.37 -2.25 -2.61
CA ILE A 67 0.13 -1.90 -3.29
C ILE A 67 -0.61 -0.89 -2.42
N ASN A 68 -0.91 0.28 -2.98
CA ASN A 68 -1.63 1.36 -2.32
C ASN A 68 -3.15 1.08 -2.29
N PHE A 69 -3.75 1.25 -1.12
CA PHE A 69 -5.18 1.08 -0.88
C PHE A 69 -5.89 2.39 -0.54
N GLY A 70 -5.15 3.45 -0.24
CA GLY A 70 -5.69 4.75 0.15
C GLY A 70 -4.72 5.57 1.00
N MET A 71 -5.25 6.58 1.67
CA MET A 71 -4.50 7.53 2.48
C MET A 71 -5.06 7.62 3.90
N LEU A 72 -4.18 7.82 4.88
CA LEU A 72 -4.52 8.07 6.28
C LEU A 72 -4.17 9.51 6.63
N ALA A 73 -5.09 10.20 7.29
CA ALA A 73 -4.87 11.51 7.89
C ALA A 73 -5.21 11.47 9.39
N PHE A 74 -4.20 11.68 10.22
CA PHE A 74 -4.34 11.67 11.67
C PHE A 74 -4.72 13.05 12.20
N ILE A 75 -5.69 13.13 13.11
CA ILE A 75 -6.19 14.36 13.71
C ILE A 75 -5.84 14.38 15.22
N PRO A 76 -4.72 15.02 15.62
CA PRO A 76 -4.20 14.94 16.99
C PRO A 76 -5.11 15.52 18.06
N MET A 77 -5.93 16.52 17.74
CA MET A 77 -6.75 17.20 18.74
C MET A 77 -7.87 16.32 19.33
N ILE A 78 -8.28 15.28 18.61
CA ILE A 78 -9.43 14.45 18.97
C ILE A 78 -9.13 12.95 18.90
N ASN A 79 -7.88 12.57 18.61
CA ASN A 79 -7.40 11.20 18.42
C ASN A 79 -8.24 10.44 17.40
N GLU A 80 -8.38 10.99 16.21
CA GLU A 80 -9.10 10.36 15.10
C GLU A 80 -8.17 10.14 13.91
N CYS A 81 -8.54 9.18 13.07
CA CYS A 81 -7.89 8.93 11.79
C CYS A 81 -8.97 8.89 10.71
N ASP A 82 -8.84 9.78 9.73
CA ASP A 82 -9.60 9.72 8.49
C ASP A 82 -8.89 8.77 7.53
N ILE A 83 -9.65 7.83 7.00
CA ILE A 83 -9.22 6.81 6.04
C ILE A 83 -9.87 7.17 4.70
N TYR A 84 -9.08 7.69 3.79
CA TYR A 84 -9.51 7.98 2.42
C TYR A 84 -9.23 6.78 1.54
N SER A 85 -10.28 6.16 1.01
CA SER A 85 -10.19 4.98 0.16
C SER A 85 -11.43 4.89 -0.74
N VAL A 86 -11.73 3.72 -1.31
CA VAL A 86 -12.98 3.48 -2.06
C VAL A 86 -14.21 3.91 -1.25
N ASN A 87 -14.16 3.72 0.07
CA ASN A 87 -15.10 4.29 1.01
C ASN A 87 -14.32 5.13 2.03
N ASP A 88 -14.71 6.40 2.16
CA ASP A 88 -14.14 7.30 3.17
C ASP A 88 -14.74 6.99 4.54
N GLU A 89 -13.88 6.82 5.54
CA GLU A 89 -14.29 6.47 6.90
C GLU A 89 -13.47 7.26 7.93
N THR A 90 -14.08 7.54 9.08
CA THR A 90 -13.38 8.13 10.23
C THR A 90 -13.46 7.16 11.39
N ILE A 91 -12.32 6.89 12.03
CA ILE A 91 -12.27 6.09 13.24
C ILE A 91 -11.66 6.86 14.40
N LYS A 92 -12.12 6.51 15.60
CA LYS A 92 -11.54 7.01 16.84
C LYS A 92 -10.44 6.06 17.32
N LEU A 93 -9.29 6.63 17.61
CA LEU A 93 -8.11 5.93 18.11
C LEU A 93 -8.01 6.08 19.62
N THR A 94 -7.47 5.05 20.25
CA THR A 94 -6.91 5.16 21.60
C THR A 94 -5.64 6.03 21.55
N GLN A 95 -5.22 6.56 22.71
CA GLN A 95 -3.98 7.33 22.79
C GLN A 95 -2.75 6.50 22.35
N GLU A 96 -2.71 5.23 22.73
CA GLU A 96 -1.65 4.29 22.36
C GLU A 96 -1.59 4.08 20.84
N GLU A 97 -2.72 3.77 20.21
CA GLU A 97 -2.79 3.62 18.75
C GLU A 97 -2.39 4.91 18.02
N PHE A 98 -2.76 6.06 18.55
CA PHE A 98 -2.38 7.35 18.00
C PHE A 98 -0.86 7.56 18.12
N GLU A 99 -0.27 7.36 19.28
CA GLU A 99 1.19 7.52 19.49
C GLU A 99 2.02 6.54 18.65
N GLU A 100 1.52 5.33 18.42
CA GLU A 100 2.18 4.30 17.61
C GLU A 100 2.16 4.61 16.10
N ASN A 101 1.05 5.15 15.59
CA ASN A 101 0.80 5.21 14.15
C ASN A 101 0.71 6.62 13.59
N SER A 102 0.51 7.64 14.44
CA SER A 102 0.34 9.01 13.96
C SER A 102 1.60 9.49 13.28
N ASP A 103 1.38 10.13 12.14
CA ASP A 103 2.39 10.87 11.43
C ASP A 103 1.96 12.34 11.35
N GLU A 104 2.92 13.25 11.35
CA GLU A 104 2.65 14.68 11.18
C GLU A 104 2.10 14.98 9.77
N LYS A 105 2.28 14.06 8.83
CA LYS A 105 1.85 14.15 7.44
C LYS A 105 0.82 13.06 7.12
N GLU A 106 0.07 13.30 6.05
CA GLU A 106 -0.72 12.26 5.41
C GLU A 106 0.21 11.15 4.91
N VAL A 107 -0.21 9.90 5.06
CA VAL A 107 0.54 8.72 4.61
C VAL A 107 -0.35 7.84 3.74
N PHE A 108 0.24 7.18 2.74
CA PHE A 108 -0.44 6.10 2.05
C PHE A 108 -0.51 4.86 2.93
N PHE A 109 -1.58 4.09 2.84
CA PHE A 109 -1.66 2.76 3.45
C PHE A 109 -1.94 1.70 2.40
N GLY A 110 -1.57 0.47 2.72
CA GLY A 110 -1.82 -0.66 1.85
C GLY A 110 -1.08 -1.89 2.32
N ILE A 111 -0.73 -2.74 1.36
CA ILE A 111 -0.07 -4.00 1.63
C ILE A 111 1.28 -4.06 0.92
N MET A 112 2.30 -4.54 1.62
CA MET A 112 3.55 -4.96 0.99
C MET A 112 3.53 -6.47 0.80
N ILE A 113 3.67 -6.93 -0.44
CA ILE A 113 3.83 -8.33 -0.80
C ILE A 113 5.32 -8.63 -0.89
N GLU A 114 5.75 -9.65 -0.16
CA GLU A 114 7.15 -10.06 -0.18
C GLU A 114 7.51 -10.72 -1.51
N LYS A 115 8.75 -10.52 -1.95
CA LYS A 115 9.26 -11.16 -3.16
C LYS A 115 9.12 -12.67 -3.09
N ASN A 116 8.76 -13.27 -4.21
CA ASN A 116 8.54 -14.70 -4.37
C ASN A 116 7.53 -15.27 -3.36
N SER A 117 6.56 -14.46 -2.93
CA SER A 117 5.55 -14.78 -1.93
C SER A 117 4.16 -14.32 -2.37
N ALA A 118 3.13 -14.87 -1.71
CA ALA A 118 1.76 -14.36 -1.73
C ALA A 118 1.33 -13.82 -0.35
N ASN A 119 2.25 -13.84 0.63
CA ASN A 119 2.04 -13.24 1.94
C ASN A 119 2.20 -11.73 1.82
N TYR A 120 1.48 -11.00 2.66
CA TYR A 120 1.56 -9.56 2.69
C TYR A 120 1.59 -9.03 4.13
N ILE A 121 2.10 -7.81 4.26
CA ILE A 121 2.18 -7.04 5.51
C ILE A 121 1.40 -5.75 5.30
N ILE A 122 0.48 -5.43 6.23
CA ILE A 122 -0.24 -4.15 6.21
C ILE A 122 0.68 -3.07 6.79
N GLY A 123 0.77 -1.93 6.09
CA GLY A 123 1.62 -0.83 6.54
C GLY A 123 1.35 0.46 5.81
N THR A 124 2.21 1.44 6.08
CA THR A 124 2.12 2.80 5.57
C THR A 124 3.39 3.21 4.84
N ILE A 125 3.27 4.23 3.98
CA ILE A 125 4.35 4.84 3.22
C ILE A 125 4.15 6.36 3.17
N ASP A 126 5.23 7.11 3.31
CA ASP A 126 5.23 8.57 3.23
C ASP A 126 4.88 9.10 1.85
N LEU A 127 4.04 10.15 1.80
CA LEU A 127 3.60 10.84 0.59
C LEU A 127 4.68 11.71 -0.08
N CYS A 128 5.92 11.76 0.43
CA CYS A 128 6.92 12.67 -0.14
C CYS A 128 7.26 12.30 -1.59
N ASN A 129 7.09 13.25 -2.51
CA ASN A 129 7.59 13.21 -3.89
C ASN A 129 9.13 12.99 -3.99
N CYS A 130 9.83 13.04 -2.86
CA CYS A 130 11.24 12.70 -2.71
C CYS A 130 11.42 11.19 -2.44
N LYS A 131 11.24 10.36 -3.48
CA LYS A 131 11.28 8.88 -3.44
C LYS A 131 12.49 8.25 -2.71
N VAL A 132 13.56 9.00 -2.44
CA VAL A 132 14.84 8.48 -1.93
C VAL A 132 14.84 8.26 -0.41
N GLU A 133 13.96 8.93 0.35
CA GLU A 133 13.91 8.81 1.82
C GLU A 133 12.63 8.15 2.35
N SER A 134 11.60 7.98 1.51
CA SER A 134 10.37 7.32 1.92
C SER A 134 10.59 5.82 2.12
N SER A 135 10.05 5.28 3.22
CA SER A 135 10.13 3.85 3.55
C SER A 135 8.79 3.29 3.99
N PHE A 136 8.57 2.01 3.68
CA PHE A 136 7.46 1.23 4.22
C PHE A 136 7.63 1.01 5.72
N ARG A 137 6.53 1.27 6.45
CA ARG A 137 6.42 1.08 7.90
C ARG A 137 5.28 0.09 8.19
N PRO A 138 5.58 -1.13 8.68
CA PRO A 138 4.55 -2.06 9.12
C PRO A 138 3.70 -1.47 10.24
N ILE A 139 2.39 -1.78 10.26
CA ILE A 139 1.55 -1.54 11.44
C ILE A 139 1.64 -2.78 12.33
N GLU A 140 2.40 -2.68 13.42
CA GLU A 140 2.75 -3.80 14.29
C GLU A 140 1.59 -4.28 15.18
N ASN A 141 0.74 -3.35 15.63
CA ASN A 141 -0.35 -3.66 16.55
C ASN A 141 -1.58 -4.21 15.81
N THR A 142 -1.54 -5.51 15.48
CA THR A 142 -2.61 -6.20 14.74
C THR A 142 -3.94 -6.30 15.49
N ASN A 143 -3.96 -6.02 16.80
CA ASN A 143 -5.17 -6.01 17.60
C ASN A 143 -5.84 -4.64 17.68
N SER A 144 -5.18 -3.59 17.19
CA SER A 144 -5.72 -2.23 17.16
C SER A 144 -6.99 -2.13 16.30
N ASN A 145 -7.85 -1.17 16.66
CA ASN A 145 -9.02 -0.78 15.89
C ASN A 145 -8.62 -0.28 14.50
N LEU A 146 -7.51 0.47 14.41
CA LEU A 146 -6.96 0.91 13.12
C LEU A 146 -6.63 -0.30 12.25
N TYR A 147 -5.79 -1.23 12.74
CA TYR A 147 -5.38 -2.39 11.96
C TYR A 147 -6.58 -3.22 11.48
N LYS A 148 -7.50 -3.56 12.38
CA LYS A 148 -8.71 -4.32 12.02
C LYS A 148 -9.51 -3.63 10.93
N LYS A 149 -9.61 -2.30 11.01
CA LYS A 149 -10.36 -1.53 10.03
C LYS A 149 -9.68 -1.51 8.66
N LEU A 150 -8.36 -1.36 8.63
CA LEU A 150 -7.59 -1.45 7.39
C LEU A 150 -7.66 -2.87 6.80
N GLU A 151 -7.60 -3.90 7.66
CA GLU A 151 -7.73 -5.30 7.26
C GLU A 151 -9.12 -5.59 6.65
N GLU A 152 -10.21 -5.05 7.20
CA GLU A 152 -11.54 -5.12 6.58
C GLU A 152 -11.53 -4.53 5.16
N ILE A 153 -11.04 -3.30 5.00
CA ILE A 153 -10.95 -2.59 3.71
C ILE A 153 -10.08 -3.36 2.71
N ILE A 154 -9.02 -4.00 3.18
CA ILE A 154 -8.10 -4.79 2.34
C ILE A 154 -8.76 -6.11 1.91
N ASN A 155 -9.39 -6.83 2.84
CA ASN A 155 -10.02 -8.12 2.58
C ASN A 155 -11.19 -8.04 1.59
N GLU A 156 -11.90 -6.91 1.52
CA GLU A 156 -12.93 -6.67 0.50
C GLU A 156 -12.38 -6.62 -0.93
N ARG A 157 -11.07 -6.37 -1.08
CA ARG A 157 -10.43 -6.16 -2.39
C ARG A 157 -9.41 -7.24 -2.76
N ILE A 158 -8.94 -8.03 -1.80
CA ILE A 158 -8.06 -9.18 -2.06
C ILE A 158 -8.84 -10.31 -2.73
N ILE A 159 -8.26 -10.87 -3.80
CA ILE A 159 -8.76 -12.08 -4.46
C ILE A 159 -7.97 -13.29 -3.95
N SER A 160 -8.68 -14.33 -3.48
CA SER A 160 -8.08 -15.54 -2.87
C SER A 160 -7.89 -16.69 -3.86
#